data_AF-A0AA41T9D5-F1
#
_entry.id   AF-A0AA41T9D5-F1
#
_cell.length_a   1.000
_cell.length_b   1.000
_cell.length_c   1.000
_cell.angle_alpha   90.00
_cell.angle_beta   90.00
_cell.angle_gamma   90.00
#
_symmetry.space_group_name_H-M   'P 1'
#
loop_
_entity.id
_entity.type
_entity.pdbx_description
1 polymer ?
#
loop_
_entity_poly.entity_id
_entity_poly.type
_entity_poly.pdbx_seq_one_letter_code
_entity_poly.pdbx_strand_id
1 'polypeptide(L)'
;MATLACRVQFLDNTDPFNSTNFPEPSRPLLFTFREDLPFGTQQAEVHGLLRAPHKLDDCTLQLSHKGTYLDLEATLAEQLDALEGFQDDAGQGKKHSVIWRTQLS
;
A
#
# COMPACT_ATOMS: atom_id res chain seq x y z
N MET A 1 -19.27 -7.82 -6.42
CA MET A 1 -18.39 -7.18 -5.42
C MET A 1 -17.03 -7.03 -6.06
N ALA A 2 -16.57 -5.79 -6.22
CA ALA A 2 -15.31 -5.48 -6.89
C ALA A 2 -14.18 -5.52 -5.85
N THR A 3 -13.13 -6.28 -6.13
CA THR A 3 -11.97 -6.45 -5.25
C THR A 3 -10.71 -6.38 -6.08
N LEU A 4 -9.69 -5.72 -5.52
CA LEU A 4 -8.41 -5.50 -6.15
C LEU A 4 -7.33 -6.34 -5.45
N ALA A 5 -6.78 -7.33 -6.14
CA ALA A 5 -5.66 -8.12 -5.63
C ALA A 5 -4.33 -7.42 -5.93
N CYS A 6 -3.62 -6.97 -4.90
CA CYS A 6 -2.38 -6.20 -5.03
C CYS A 6 -1.30 -6.70 -4.08
N ARG A 7 -0.05 -6.45 -4.44
CA ARG A 7 1.08 -6.72 -3.55
C ARG A 7 1.22 -5.59 -2.55
N VAL A 8 1.36 -5.91 -1.28
CA VAL A 8 1.60 -4.96 -0.20
C VAL A 8 2.97 -5.19 0.41
N GLN A 9 3.65 -4.10 0.68
CA GLN A 9 4.87 -4.06 1.46
C GLN A 9 4.81 -2.85 2.38
N PHE A 10 5.66 -2.84 3.38
CA PHE A 10 5.77 -1.80 4.37
C PHE A 10 7.20 -1.24 4.38
N LEU A 11 7.36 0.04 4.64
CA LEU A 11 8.64 0.72 4.71
C LEU A 11 8.65 1.56 5.99
N ASP A 12 9.53 1.17 6.91
CA ASP A 12 9.75 1.89 8.16
C ASP A 12 10.50 3.20 7.86
N ASN A 13 9.77 4.30 7.92
CA ASN A 13 10.32 5.65 7.84
C ASN A 13 10.07 6.43 9.15
N THR A 14 9.90 5.73 10.28
CA THR A 14 9.68 6.41 11.57
C THR A 14 10.93 7.18 12.00
N ASP A 15 12.11 6.62 11.68
CA ASP A 15 13.37 7.26 12.00
C ASP A 15 14.02 7.89 10.75
N PRO A 16 14.22 9.21 10.71
CA PRO A 16 14.83 9.91 9.58
C PRO A 16 16.32 9.58 9.40
N PHE A 17 16.98 8.99 10.41
CA PHE A 17 18.40 8.58 10.36
C PHE A 17 18.58 7.08 10.09
N ASN A 18 17.55 6.26 10.31
CA ASN A 18 17.51 4.81 10.11
C ASN A 18 16.39 4.41 9.12
N SER A 19 16.08 5.30 8.18
CA SER A 19 15.11 5.03 7.12
C SER A 19 15.63 3.89 6.23
N THR A 20 15.00 2.71 6.32
CA THR A 20 15.30 1.64 5.36
C THR A 20 14.64 1.98 4.04
N ASN A 21 15.40 2.01 2.95
CA ASN A 21 14.83 2.17 1.60
C ASN A 21 14.26 0.84 1.07
N PHE A 22 14.41 -0.25 1.83
CA PHE A 22 13.97 -1.56 1.43
C PHE A 22 12.61 -1.85 2.04
N PRO A 23 11.56 -1.97 1.21
CA PRO A 23 10.25 -2.36 1.71
C PRO A 23 10.32 -3.80 2.25
N GLU A 24 9.78 -3.99 3.45
CA GLU A 24 9.66 -5.26 4.16
C GLU A 24 8.20 -5.77 4.13
N PRO A 25 7.97 -7.08 4.11
CA PRO A 25 8.96 -8.15 3.95
C PRO A 25 9.52 -8.20 2.51
N SER A 26 10.77 -8.66 2.33
CA SER A 26 11.44 -8.75 1.02
C SER A 26 10.65 -9.52 -0.05
N ARG A 27 9.68 -10.35 0.39
CA ARG A 27 8.67 -10.93 -0.47
C ARG A 27 7.35 -10.19 -0.26
N PRO A 28 6.91 -9.36 -1.22
CA PRO A 28 5.62 -8.71 -1.13
C PRO A 28 4.50 -9.72 -0.90
N LEU A 29 3.65 -9.44 0.10
CA LEU A 29 2.48 -10.24 0.40
C LEU A 29 1.35 -9.83 -0.55
N LEU A 30 0.55 -10.79 -1.01
CA LEU A 30 -0.63 -10.49 -1.80
C LEU A 30 -1.79 -10.20 -0.85
N PHE A 31 -2.36 -9.01 -0.94
CA PHE A 31 -3.55 -8.60 -0.22
C PHE A 31 -4.66 -8.25 -1.20
N THR A 32 -5.89 -8.61 -0.85
CA THR A 32 -7.06 -8.33 -1.67
C THR A 32 -7.86 -7.21 -1.02
N PHE A 33 -7.73 -6.01 -1.57
CA PHE A 33 -8.48 -4.85 -1.12
C PHE A 33 -9.90 -4.89 -1.68
N ARG A 34 -10.85 -4.42 -0.89
CA ARG A 34 -12.24 -4.21 -1.30
C ARG A 34 -12.39 -2.81 -1.85
N GLU A 35 -13.01 -2.71 -3.01
CA GLU A 35 -13.22 -1.42 -3.68
C GLU A 35 -14.38 -0.63 -3.07
N ASP A 36 -15.24 -1.32 -2.32
CA ASP A 36 -16.40 -0.78 -1.60
C ASP A 36 -16.04 -0.11 -0.26
N LEU A 37 -14.86 -0.42 0.29
CA LEU A 37 -14.43 0.07 1.60
C LEU A 37 -13.26 1.06 1.47
N PRO A 38 -13.21 2.08 2.35
CA PRO A 38 -12.08 2.99 2.38
C PRO A 38 -10.80 2.27 2.84
N PHE A 39 -9.66 2.76 2.38
CA PHE A 39 -8.36 2.16 2.67
C PHE A 39 -8.03 2.17 4.16
N GLY A 40 -8.38 3.25 4.87
CA GLY A 40 -8.20 3.38 6.31
C GLY A 40 -8.87 2.27 7.13
N THR A 41 -9.97 1.69 6.64
CA THR A 41 -10.63 0.56 7.32
C THR A 41 -9.88 -0.75 7.13
N GLN A 42 -9.28 -0.94 5.95
CA GLN A 42 -8.52 -2.15 5.59
C GLN A 42 -7.07 -2.08 6.08
N GLN A 43 -6.63 -0.90 6.50
CA GLN A 43 -5.35 -0.58 7.13
C GLN A 43 -4.99 -1.56 8.24
N ALA A 44 -5.92 -1.80 9.15
CA ALA A 44 -5.72 -2.69 10.29
C ALA A 44 -5.45 -4.14 9.84
N GLU A 45 -6.13 -4.62 8.79
CA GLU A 45 -5.91 -5.95 8.24
C GLU A 45 -4.53 -6.08 7.60
N VAL A 46 -4.14 -5.11 6.77
CA VAL A 46 -2.82 -5.10 6.10
C VAL A 46 -1.69 -4.95 7.11
N HIS A 47 -1.84 -4.08 8.09
CA HIS A 47 -0.85 -3.86 9.14
C HIS A 47 -0.70 -5.09 10.05
N GLY A 48 -1.80 -5.76 10.40
CA GLY A 48 -1.77 -7.03 11.11
C GLY A 48 -1.08 -8.13 10.30
N LEU A 49 -1.31 -8.17 8.99
CA LEU A 49 -0.68 -9.11 8.07
C LEU A 49 0.83 -8.86 7.91
N LEU A 50 1.23 -7.60 7.72
CA LEU A 50 2.63 -7.18 7.58
C LEU A 50 3.36 -7.16 8.93
N ARG A 51 2.61 -7.22 10.05
CA ARG A 51 3.13 -7.09 11.42
C ARG A 51 3.99 -5.84 11.59
N ALA A 52 3.59 -4.75 10.95
CA ALA A 52 4.34 -3.51 11.00
C ALA A 52 4.38 -2.97 12.45
N PRO A 53 5.50 -2.42 12.92
CA PRO A 53 5.63 -1.93 14.30
C PRO A 53 4.98 -0.56 14.57
N HIS A 54 4.25 0.03 13.62
CA HIS A 54 3.91 1.45 13.59
C HIS A 54 2.47 1.70 14.06
N LYS A 55 2.12 2.98 14.24
CA LYS A 55 0.72 3.37 14.44
C LYS A 55 0.02 3.41 13.09
N LEU A 56 -1.17 2.79 13.05
CA LEU A 56 -2.07 2.84 11.89
C LEU A 56 -2.36 4.29 11.46
N ASP A 57 -2.57 5.20 12.41
CA ASP A 57 -2.94 6.60 12.13
C ASP A 57 -1.89 7.39 11.31
N ASP A 58 -0.62 7.04 11.44
CA ASP A 58 0.50 7.78 10.83
C ASP A 58 0.99 7.14 9.53
N CYS A 59 0.28 6.16 8.97
CA CYS A 59 0.70 5.51 7.74
C CYS A 59 0.04 6.15 6.52
N THR A 60 0.74 6.18 5.40
CA THR A 60 0.23 6.57 4.08
C THR A 60 0.59 5.50 3.05
N LEU A 61 -0.23 5.42 2.00
CA LEU A 61 -0.11 4.44 0.93
C LEU A 61 0.56 5.05 -0.28
N GLN A 62 1.63 4.44 -0.77
CA GLN A 62 2.33 4.86 -1.97
C GLN A 62 2.35 3.73 -3.02
N LEU A 63 2.03 4.05 -4.26
CA LEU A 63 2.18 3.12 -5.38
C LEU A 63 3.63 3.06 -5.85
N SER A 64 4.24 1.87 -5.86
CA SER A 64 5.63 1.69 -6.33
C SER A 64 5.81 2.06 -7.81
N HIS A 65 4.73 2.00 -8.60
CA HIS A 65 4.78 2.25 -10.05
C HIS A 65 4.96 3.74 -10.37
N LYS A 66 4.13 4.59 -9.76
CA LYS A 66 4.05 6.03 -10.07
C LYS A 66 4.60 6.92 -8.94
N GLY A 67 4.87 6.37 -7.76
CA GLY A 67 5.13 7.14 -6.55
C GLY A 67 3.91 7.94 -6.06
N THR A 68 2.72 7.66 -6.62
CA THR A 68 1.46 8.30 -6.25
C THR A 68 1.04 7.89 -4.86
N TYR A 69 0.60 8.86 -4.06
CA TYR A 69 0.01 8.62 -2.76
C TYR A 69 -1.49 8.39 -2.89
N LEU A 70 -1.98 7.31 -2.31
CA LEU A 70 -3.41 7.01 -2.24
C LEU A 70 -4.00 7.65 -1.00
N ASP A 71 -5.24 8.08 -1.12
CA ASP A 71 -5.97 8.70 -0.03
C ASP A 71 -6.61 7.61 0.83
N LEU A 72 -6.41 7.69 2.15
CA LEU A 72 -6.88 6.68 3.09
C LEU A 72 -8.36 6.81 3.41
N GLU A 73 -8.92 8.01 3.28
CA GLU A 73 -10.31 8.32 3.59
C GLU A 73 -11.22 7.92 2.43
N ALA A 74 -10.70 7.93 1.20
CA ALA A 74 -11.42 7.51 0.01
C ALA A 74 -11.33 5.99 -0.28
N THR A 75 -12.30 5.53 -1.05
CA THR A 75 -12.38 4.13 -1.48
C THR A 75 -11.54 3.88 -2.72
N LEU A 76 -11.14 2.62 -2.90
CA LEU A 76 -10.42 2.19 -4.09
C LEU A 76 -11.14 2.52 -5.40
N ALA A 77 -12.47 2.42 -5.39
CA ALA A 77 -13.31 2.73 -6.55
C ALA A 77 -13.21 4.21 -6.95
N GLU A 78 -13.08 5.12 -5.99
CA GLU A 78 -12.99 6.57 -6.25
C GLU A 78 -11.64 6.99 -6.85
N GLN A 79 -10.58 6.26 -6.51
CA GLN A 79 -9.20 6.52 -6.93
C GLN A 79 -8.64 5.40 -7.81
N LEU A 80 -9.52 4.67 -8.48
CA LEU A 80 -9.16 3.58 -9.39
C LEU A 80 -8.35 4.08 -10.60
N ASP A 81 -8.56 5.33 -11.00
CA ASP A 81 -7.75 6.05 -12.00
C ASP A 81 -6.26 6.10 -11.61
N ALA A 82 -5.95 6.31 -10.33
CA ALA A 82 -4.57 6.31 -9.85
C ALA A 82 -3.91 4.92 -10.01
N LEU A 83 -4.73 3.87 -9.97
CA LEU A 83 -4.36 2.47 -10.17
C LEU A 83 -4.48 2.02 -11.63
N GLU A 84 -4.86 2.91 -12.54
CA GLU A 84 -4.84 2.64 -13.96
C GLU A 84 -3.38 2.35 -14.39
N GLY A 85 -3.17 1.19 -15.01
CA GLY A 85 -1.85 0.63 -15.35
C GLY A 85 -1.17 -0.16 -14.23
N PHE A 86 -1.62 -0.07 -12.97
CA PHE A 86 -1.04 -0.85 -11.86
C PHE A 86 -1.29 -2.35 -12.01
N GLN A 87 -2.47 -2.73 -12.52
CA GLN A 87 -2.81 -4.14 -12.79
C GLN A 87 -2.38 -4.61 -14.19
N ASP A 88 -2.19 -3.69 -15.13
CA ASP A 88 -1.89 -4.01 -16.54
C ASP A 88 -0.48 -4.64 -16.68
N ASP A 89 0.49 -4.15 -15.91
CA ASP A 89 1.87 -4.66 -15.87
C ASP A 89 1.99 -6.01 -15.11
N ALA A 90 0.90 -6.54 -14.53
CA ALA A 90 0.92 -7.82 -13.84
C ALA A 90 1.34 -9.00 -14.75
N GLY A 91 1.22 -8.83 -16.07
CA GLY A 91 1.68 -9.78 -17.09
C GLY A 91 3.17 -9.70 -17.45
N GLN A 92 3.86 -8.58 -17.21
CA GLN A 92 5.25 -8.34 -17.63
C GLN A 92 6.26 -8.32 -16.46
N GLY A 93 6.13 -9.25 -15.51
CA GLY A 93 7.23 -9.60 -14.59
C GLY A 93 7.62 -8.56 -13.53
N LYS A 94 7.24 -7.28 -13.66
CA LYS A 94 7.44 -6.22 -12.66
C LYS A 94 6.16 -6.01 -11.88
N LYS A 95 5.81 -6.97 -11.02
CA LYS A 95 4.56 -6.89 -10.25
C LYS A 95 4.60 -5.67 -9.32
N HIS A 96 3.82 -4.65 -9.64
CA HIS A 96 3.72 -3.43 -8.85
C HIS A 96 3.23 -3.74 -7.43
N SER A 97 3.74 -2.99 -6.47
CA SER A 97 3.39 -3.10 -5.06
C SER A 97 2.91 -1.78 -4.50
N VAL A 98 2.03 -1.87 -3.52
CA VAL A 98 1.64 -0.77 -2.66
C VAL A 98 2.60 -0.77 -1.47
N ILE A 99 3.31 0.33 -1.27
CA ILE A 99 4.23 0.56 -0.17
C ILE A 99 3.49 1.36 0.88
N TRP A 100 3.34 0.76 2.05
CA TRP A 100 2.94 1.44 3.26
C TRP A 100 4.14 2.15 3.85
N ARG A 101 4.02 3.43 4.16
CA ARG A 101 5.09 4.20 4.80
C ARG A 101 4.51 5.12 5.85
N THR A 102 5.32 5.59 6.78
CA THR A 102 4.88 6.67 7.68
C THR A 102 4.73 7.99 6.92
N GLN A 103 3.71 8.76 7.28
CA GLN A 103 3.53 10.14 6.89
C GLN A 103 4.54 10.98 7.67
N LEU A 104 5.53 11.50 6.97
CA LEU A 104 6.39 12.55 7.50
C LEU A 104 5.53 13.82 7.57
N SER A 105 5.11 14.20 8.78
CA SER A 105 4.49 15.51 9.05
C SER A 105 5.48 16.65 8.85
#